data_AF-A0A7D5UKT4-F1
#
_entry.id   AF-A0A7D5UKT4-F1
#
_cell.length_a   1.000
_cell.length_b   1.000
_cell.length_c   1.000
_cell.angle_alpha   90.00
_cell.angle_beta   90.00
_cell.angle_gamma   90.00
#
_symmetry.space_group_name_H-M   'P 1'
#
loop_
_entity.id
_entity.type
_entity.pdbx_description
1 polymer ?
#
loop_
_entity_poly.entity_id
_entity_poly.type
_entity_poly.pdbx_seq_one_letter_code
_entity_poly.pdbx_strand_id
1 'polypeptide(L)' 'MRDPRKDPVAGDVITRFGTTRSVTDITRNARGTVTHVTYRHPAVEVPPVVATISSWRSWAKTDAMIVTQAVAN' A
#
# COMPACT_ATOMS: atom_id res chain seq x y z
N MET A 1 -13.30 -10.45 1.74
CA MET A 1 -12.84 -9.07 2.01
C MET A 1 -11.39 -8.95 1.50
N ARG A 2 -11.07 -7.92 0.72
CA ARG A 2 -9.70 -7.69 0.19
C ARG A 2 -8.74 -7.37 1.33
N ASP A 3 -7.49 -7.79 1.24
CA ASP A 3 -6.45 -7.47 2.23
C ASP A 3 -5.45 -6.46 1.64
N PRO A 4 -5.43 -5.19 2.08
CA PRO A 4 -4.47 -4.17 1.64
C PRO A 4 -3.00 -4.57 1.74
N ARG A 5 -2.67 -5.51 2.64
CA ARG A 5 -1.31 -6.03 2.80
C ARG A 5 -0.88 -6.89 1.61
N LYS A 6 -1.85 -7.52 0.93
CA LYS A 6 -1.63 -8.46 -0.18
C LYS A 6 -1.99 -7.85 -1.52
N ASP A 7 -3.09 -7.12 -1.59
CA ASP A 7 -3.67 -6.58 -2.81
C ASP A 7 -4.03 -5.10 -2.60
N PRO A 8 -3.03 -4.19 -2.54
CA PRO A 8 -3.26 -2.79 -2.24
C PRO A 8 -3.98 -2.07 -3.37
N VAL A 9 -4.77 -1.05 -3.00
CA VAL A 9 -5.38 -0.09 -3.93
C VAL A 9 -5.20 1.33 -3.40
N ALA A 10 -5.32 2.33 -4.27
CA ALA A 10 -5.27 3.73 -3.86
C ALA A 10 -6.32 4.03 -2.78
N GLY A 11 -5.91 4.73 -1.72
CA GLY A 11 -6.72 5.03 -0.55
C GLY A 11 -6.55 4.05 0.61
N ASP A 12 -5.85 2.93 0.43
CA ASP A 12 -5.50 2.06 1.54
C ASP A 12 -4.54 2.72 2.52
N VAL A 13 -4.73 2.47 3.81
CA VAL A 13 -3.85 2.95 4.86
C VAL A 13 -3.50 1.80 5.80
N ILE A 14 -2.21 1.54 5.97
CA ILE A 14 -1.68 0.54 6.90
C ILE A 14 -0.59 1.12 7.80
N THR A 15 -0.56 0.67 9.05
CA THR A 15 0.42 1.08 10.06
C THR A 15 1.19 -0.13 10.58
N ARG A 16 2.51 0.00 10.67
CA ARG A 16 3.39 -1.02 11.26
C ARG A 16 4.62 -0.36 11.90
N PHE A 17 4.98 -0.79 13.10
CA PHE A 17 6.13 -0.27 13.86
C PHE A 17 6.19 1.27 13.93
N GLY A 18 5.05 1.90 14.23
CA GLY A 18 4.94 3.36 14.32
C GLY A 18 5.02 4.11 12.98
N THR A 19 5.15 3.41 11.85
CA THR A 19 5.15 4.01 10.51
C THR A 19 3.81 3.75 9.81
N THR A 20 3.16 4.80 9.34
CA THR A 20 1.94 4.72 8.55
C THR A 20 2.21 4.97 7.07
N ARG A 21 1.69 4.09 6.20
CA ARG A 21 1.75 4.20 4.75
C ARG A 21 0.35 4.27 4.18
N SER A 22 0.08 5.34 3.43
CA SER A 22 -1.12 5.50 2.62
C SER A 22 -0.77 5.24 1.17
N VAL A 23 -1.44 4.28 0.54
CA VAL A 23 -1.30 3.95 -0.88
C VAL A 23 -1.96 5.07 -1.69
N THR A 24 -1.18 5.70 -2.55
CA THR A 24 -1.66 6.77 -3.43
C THR A 24 -1.89 6.29 -4.85
N ASP A 25 -1.15 5.27 -5.29
CA ASP A 25 -1.28 4.71 -6.64
C ASP A 25 -0.75 3.27 -6.71
N ILE A 26 -1.16 2.52 -7.74
CA ILE A 26 -0.66 1.19 -8.07
C ILE A 26 -0.28 1.09 -9.55
N THR A 27 0.89 0.54 -9.82
CA THR A 27 1.30 0.25 -11.20
C THR A 27 1.00 -1.21 -11.52
N ARG A 28 0.38 -1.45 -12.68
CA ARG A 28 0.10 -2.80 -13.20
C ARG A 28 0.90 -3.07 -14.47
N ASN A 29 1.29 -4.32 -14.70
CA ASN A 29 1.83 -4.73 -16.00
C ASN A 29 0.72 -4.93 -17.04
N ALA A 30 1.09 -5.23 -18.28
CA ALA A 30 0.16 -5.47 -19.39
C ALA A 30 -0.85 -6.61 -19.14
N ARG A 31 -0.57 -7.51 -18.19
CA ARG A 31 -1.47 -8.61 -17.78
C ARG A 31 -2.36 -8.23 -16.58
N GLY A 32 -2.35 -6.97 -16.15
CA GLY A 32 -3.12 -6.48 -15.01
C GLY A 32 -2.53 -6.82 -13.62
N THR A 33 -1.35 -7.45 -13.56
CA THR A 33 -0.70 -7.78 -12.28
C THR A 33 -0.08 -6.53 -11.67
N VAL A 34 -0.39 -6.23 -10.40
CA VAL A 34 0.28 -5.15 -9.65
C VAL A 34 1.77 -5.44 -9.54
N THR A 35 2.60 -4.51 -10.00
CA THR A 35 4.07 -4.60 -9.94
C THR A 35 4.65 -3.66 -8.90
N HIS A 36 4.04 -2.47 -8.72
CA HIS A 36 4.50 -1.45 -7.80
C HIS A 36 3.35 -0.81 -7.04
N VAL A 37 3.68 -0.28 -5.88
CA VAL A 37 2.82 0.48 -4.98
C VAL A 37 3.49 1.81 -4.71
N THR A 38 2.79 2.89 -4.97
CA THR A 38 3.20 4.24 -4.58
C THR A 38 2.51 4.58 -3.28
N TYR A 39 3.27 5.01 -2.27
CA TYR A 39 2.73 5.36 -0.96
C TYR A 39 3.41 6.58 -0.36
N ARG A 40 2.75 7.23 0.60
CA ARG A 40 3.33 8.29 1.44
C ARG A 40 2.80 8.24 2.86
N HIS A 41 3.39 8.99 3.77
CA HIS A 41 2.78 9.21 5.08
C HIS A 41 1.51 10.07 4.91
N PRO A 42 0.35 9.72 5.51
CA PRO A 42 -0.90 10.43 5.26
C PRO A 42 -0.95 11.85 5.85
N ALA A 43 -0.20 12.12 6.92
CA ALA A 43 -0.24 13.38 7.65
C ALA A 43 1.05 14.22 7.54
N VAL A 44 2.06 13.72 6.82
CA VAL A 44 3.34 14.43 6.68
C VAL A 44 3.61 14.62 5.21
N GLU A 45 3.88 15.85 4.81
CA GLU A 45 4.18 16.21 3.43
C GLU A 45 5.60 15.78 3.07
N VAL A 46 5.73 14.52 2.67
CA VAL A 46 6.95 13.94 2.12
C VAL A 46 6.70 13.46 0.69
N PRO A 47 7.75 13.44 -0.16
CA PRO A 47 7.65 12.85 -1.49
C PRO A 47 7.14 11.40 -1.41
N PRO A 48 6.30 10.98 -2.38
CA PRO A 48 5.83 9.61 -2.43
C PRO A 48 6.99 8.64 -2.71
N VAL A 49 6.90 7.45 -2.10
CA VAL A 49 7.83 6.35 -2.30
C VAL A 49 7.19 5.33 -3.23
N VAL A 50 7.95 4.93 -4.25
CA VAL A 50 7.59 3.82 -5.14
C VAL A 50 8.31 2.57 -4.67
N ALA A 51 7.56 1.51 -4.37
CA ALA A 51 8.12 0.21 -4.00
C ALA A 51 7.55 -0.88 -4.88
N THR A 52 8.33 -1.95 -5.12
CA THR A 52 7.80 -3.16 -5.74
C THR A 52 6.71 -3.78 -4.86
N ILE A 53 5.78 -4.51 -5.48
CA ILE A 53 4.72 -5.22 -4.74
C ILE A 53 5.30 -6.24 -3.76
N SER A 54 6.46 -6.83 -4.06
CA SER A 54 7.16 -7.74 -3.15
C SER A 54 7.72 -7.01 -1.93
N SER A 55 8.31 -5.83 -2.10
CA SER A 55 8.77 -4.99 -0.98
C SER A 55 7.60 -4.50 -0.12
N TRP A 56 6.46 -4.14 -0.73
CA TRP A 56 5.24 -3.81 0.00
C TRP A 56 4.78 -4.97 0.88
N ARG A 57 4.58 -6.16 0.29
CA ARG A 57 4.13 -7.38 1.01
C ARG A 57 5.13 -7.85 2.07
N SER A 58 6.41 -7.61 1.84
CA SER A 58 7.47 -7.95 2.80
C SER A 58 7.44 -7.02 4.02
N TRP A 59 7.06 -5.75 3.82
CA TRP A 59 6.89 -4.81 4.92
C TRP A 59 5.53 -4.96 5.61
N ALA A 60 4.44 -5.10 4.85
CA ALA A 60 3.06 -5.22 5.30
C ALA A 60 2.75 -6.65 5.80
N LYS A 61 3.49 -7.12 6.81
CA LYS A 61 3.30 -8.45 7.42
C LYS A 61 2.00 -8.50 8.23
N THR A 62 1.67 -9.67 8.79
CA THR A 62 0.40 -9.90 9.51
C THR A 62 0.22 -9.04 10.76
N ASP A 63 1.31 -8.55 11.33
CA ASP A 63 1.38 -7.57 12.43
C ASP A 63 1.10 -6.14 11.98
N ALA A 64 1.03 -5.86 10.67
CA ALA A 64 0.59 -4.57 10.15
C ALA A 64 -0.93 -4.41 10.35
N MET A 65 -1.31 -3.30 10.94
CA MET A 65 -2.70 -2.92 11.18
C MET A 65 -3.27 -2.22 9.94
N ILE A 66 -4.43 -2.68 9.48
CA ILE A 66 -5.21 -2.02 8.44
C ILE A 66 -6.02 -0.90 9.09
N VAL A 67 -5.67 0.35 8.77
CA VAL A 67 -6.36 1.55 9.28
C VAL A 67 -7.55 1.89 8.39
N THR A 68 -7.36 1.77 7.08
CA THR A 68 -8.40 2.04 6.09
C THR A 68 -8.25 1.06 4.94
N GLN A 69 -9.37 0.47 4.54
CA GLN A 69 -9.46 -0.39 3.38
C GLN A 69 -10.34 0.30 2.34
N ALA A 70 -9.74 0.75 1.24
CA ALA A 70 -10.47 1.36 0.14
C ALA A 70 -11.21 0.31 -0.71
N VAL A 71 -12.22 0.76 -1.45
CA VAL A 71 -12.91 -0.07 -2.44
C VAL A 71 -12.04 -0.15 -3.68
N ALA A 72 -11.87 -1.35 -4.24
CA ALA A 72 -11.20 -1.50 -5.52
C ALA A 72 -12.13 -0.93 -6.61
N ASN A 73 -11.67 0.10 -7.31
CA ASN A 73 -12.32 0.59 -8.53
C ASN A 73 -12.00 -0.31 -9.73
#